data_AF-A0A2N0NRN0-F1
#
_entry.id   AF-A0A2N0NRN0-F1
#
_cell.length_a   1.000
_cell.length_b   1.000
_cell.length_c   1.000
_cell.angle_alpha   90.00
_cell.angle_beta   90.00
_cell.angle_gamma   90.00
#
_symmetry.space_group_name_H-M   'P 1'
#
loop_
_entity.id
_entity.type
_entity.pdbx_description
1 polymer ?
#
loop_
_entity_poly.entity_id
_entity_poly.type
_entity_poly.pdbx_seq_one_letter_code
_entity_poly.pdbx_strand_id
1 'polypeptide(L)'
;MELSLNCLILGQTMSECFCVDIGEKNFSDGFEVKFTDFKVSHLKKKLFCKPSIKNLIQDENEMDIYRVDSKKVDDETNNLQGFIKDDIKNKLNGELMKPKLKLTNCFNTEVMDPEGIHIFIVLNHTGPPRGIAQGTVFLVK
;
A
#
# COMPACT_ATOMS: atom_id res chain seq x y z
N MET A 1 -14.58 15.21 -3.60
CA MET A 1 -13.45 14.26 -3.57
C MET A 1 -12.22 15.12 -3.47
N GLU A 2 -11.37 14.91 -2.46
CA GLU A 2 -10.23 15.79 -2.16
C GLU A 2 -8.91 15.21 -2.67
N LEU A 3 -8.77 13.89 -2.63
CA LEU A 3 -7.55 13.21 -3.01
C LEU A 3 -7.87 11.79 -3.49
N SER A 4 -7.25 11.36 -4.59
CA SER A 4 -7.27 9.98 -5.04
C SER A 4 -5.84 9.44 -5.09
N LEU A 5 -5.61 8.29 -4.47
CA LEU A 5 -4.30 7.68 -4.34
C LEU A 5 -4.27 6.35 -5.06
N ASN A 6 -3.52 6.25 -6.15
CA ASN A 6 -3.24 4.99 -6.82
C ASN A 6 -2.21 4.23 -6.00
N CYS A 7 -2.55 2.98 -5.69
CA CYS A 7 -1.81 2.12 -4.81
C CYS A 7 -1.38 0.85 -5.57
N LEU A 8 -0.21 0.33 -5.21
CA LEU A 8 0.28 -0.96 -5.70
C LEU A 8 0.87 -1.76 -4.53
N ILE A 9 0.59 -3.07 -4.47
CA ILE A 9 1.19 -3.95 -3.46
C ILE A 9 2.54 -4.43 -3.99
N LEU A 10 3.54 -4.49 -3.11
CA LEU A 10 4.86 -5.01 -3.45
C LEU A 10 4.76 -6.42 -4.05
N GLY A 11 5.46 -6.65 -5.16
CA GLY A 11 5.43 -7.91 -5.91
C GLY A 11 4.32 -7.99 -6.97
N GLN A 12 3.50 -6.95 -7.11
CA GLN A 12 2.49 -6.84 -8.17
C GLN A 12 2.99 -6.03 -9.38
N THR A 13 2.22 -6.11 -10.46
CA THR A 13 2.42 -5.35 -11.70
C THR A 13 1.42 -4.20 -11.83
N MET A 14 1.67 -3.25 -12.75
CA MET A 14 0.82 -2.07 -12.95
C MET A 14 -0.66 -2.39 -13.22
N SER A 15 -0.97 -3.55 -13.83
CA SER A 15 -2.35 -3.96 -14.10
C SER A 15 -3.16 -4.31 -12.84
N GLU A 16 -2.48 -4.49 -11.71
CA GLU A 16 -3.08 -4.83 -10.42
C GLU A 16 -3.22 -3.62 -9.49
N CYS A 17 -2.83 -2.42 -9.96
CA CYS A 17 -3.00 -1.21 -9.18
C CYS A 17 -4.48 -0.92 -8.89
N PHE A 18 -4.73 -0.20 -7.80
CA PHE A 18 -6.07 0.22 -7.44
C PHE A 18 -6.06 1.60 -6.80
N CYS A 19 -7.14 2.34 -6.95
CA CYS A 19 -7.26 3.66 -6.34
C CYS A 19 -7.92 3.61 -4.95
N VAL A 20 -7.61 4.61 -4.13
CA VAL A 20 -8.32 4.93 -2.89
C VAL A 20 -8.69 6.39 -2.90
N ASP A 21 -10.00 6.65 -2.98
CA ASP A 21 -10.53 8.01 -2.93
C ASP A 21 -10.76 8.46 -1.49
N ILE A 22 -10.42 9.70 -1.22
CA ILE A 22 -10.58 10.39 0.06
C ILE A 22 -11.50 11.58 -0.19
N GLY A 23 -12.62 11.60 0.53
CA GLY A 23 -13.61 12.66 0.44
C GLY A 23 -13.28 13.84 1.35
N GLU A 24 -14.09 14.89 1.28
CA GLU A 24 -14.02 16.02 2.22
C GLU A 24 -14.33 15.54 3.65
N LYS A 25 -15.32 14.65 3.76
CA LYS A 25 -15.73 13.94 4.98
C LYS A 25 -15.50 12.45 4.77
N ASN A 26 -14.84 11.81 5.73
CA ASN A 26 -14.54 10.39 5.70
C ASN A 26 -15.02 9.73 6.99
N PHE A 27 -15.43 8.47 6.92
CA PHE A 27 -15.80 7.71 8.11
C PHE A 27 -14.65 6.78 8.51
N SER A 28 -14.24 6.87 9.77
CA SER A 28 -13.24 6.01 10.38
C SER A 28 -13.64 5.72 11.82
N ASP A 29 -13.68 4.45 12.21
CA ASP A 29 -14.05 4.03 13.58
C ASP A 29 -15.41 4.54 14.07
N GLY A 30 -16.38 4.69 13.17
CA GLY A 30 -17.72 5.20 13.51
C GLY A 30 -17.80 6.72 13.69
N PHE A 31 -16.70 7.45 13.44
CA PHE A 31 -16.65 8.91 13.51
C PHE A 31 -16.36 9.53 12.14
N GLU A 32 -16.90 10.72 11.92
CA GLU A 32 -16.57 11.55 10.77
C GLU A 32 -15.21 12.24 11.00
N VAL A 33 -14.33 12.16 10.01
CA VAL A 33 -13.02 12.81 9.97
C VAL A 33 -12.93 13.65 8.70
N LYS A 34 -12.66 14.95 8.86
CA LYS A 34 -12.43 15.87 7.74
C LYS A 34 -11.10 15.58 7.05
N PHE A 35 -11.01 15.86 5.76
CA PHE A 35 -9.78 15.67 4.97
C PHE A 35 -8.55 16.36 5.61
N THR A 36 -8.71 17.59 6.09
CA THR A 36 -7.66 18.38 6.76
C THR A 36 -7.11 17.74 8.05
N ASP A 37 -7.85 16.81 8.64
CA ASP A 37 -7.48 16.06 9.83
C ASP A 37 -7.27 14.56 9.55
N PHE A 38 -7.38 14.15 8.29
CA PHE A 38 -7.22 12.77 7.88
C PHE A 38 -5.75 12.37 7.95
N LYS A 39 -5.45 11.35 8.75
CA LYS A 39 -4.10 10.87 9.04
C LYS A 39 -3.76 9.62 8.23
N VAL A 40 -2.47 9.33 8.14
CA VAL A 40 -1.93 8.09 7.59
C VAL A 40 -2.54 6.86 8.26
N SER A 41 -2.81 6.89 9.57
CA SER A 41 -3.52 5.80 10.27
C SER A 41 -4.93 5.55 9.72
N HIS A 42 -5.68 6.59 9.40
CA HIS A 42 -7.01 6.44 8.80
C HIS A 42 -6.92 5.87 7.38
N LEU A 43 -5.89 6.27 6.62
CA LEU A 43 -5.63 5.70 5.30
C LEU A 43 -5.29 4.21 5.39
N LYS A 44 -4.39 3.82 6.31
CA LYS A 44 -4.07 2.41 6.58
C LYS A 44 -5.33 1.60 6.89
N LYS A 45 -6.20 2.10 7.77
CA LYS A 45 -7.47 1.43 8.08
C LYS A 45 -8.36 1.27 6.85
N LYS A 46 -8.46 2.33 6.04
CA LYS A 46 -9.27 2.33 4.80
C LYS A 46 -8.73 1.31 3.79
N LEU A 47 -7.40 1.22 3.64
CA LEU A 47 -6.72 0.22 2.82
C LEU A 47 -6.98 -1.19 3.34
N PHE A 48 -6.81 -1.43 4.64
CA PHE A 48 -7.03 -2.73 5.27
C PHE A 48 -8.46 -3.26 5.08
N CYS A 49 -9.45 -2.37 4.99
CA CYS A 49 -10.83 -2.75 4.70
C CYS A 49 -11.09 -3.20 3.26
N LYS A 50 -10.16 -2.95 2.31
CA LYS A 50 -10.33 -3.41 0.92
C LYS A 50 -10.14 -4.94 0.87
N PRO A 51 -11.03 -5.69 0.21
CA PRO A 51 -10.92 -7.15 0.11
C PRO A 51 -9.57 -7.65 -0.43
N SER A 52 -8.95 -6.91 -1.36
CA SER A 52 -7.63 -7.21 -1.92
C SER A 52 -6.51 -7.22 -0.87
N ILE A 53 -6.65 -6.50 0.24
CA ILE A 53 -5.69 -6.44 1.34
C ILE A 53 -6.15 -7.30 2.51
N LYS A 54 -7.43 -7.19 2.89
CA LYS A 54 -8.02 -7.91 4.04
C LYS A 54 -7.88 -9.42 3.94
N ASN A 55 -7.84 -9.96 2.71
CA ASN A 55 -7.67 -11.39 2.49
C ASN A 55 -6.20 -11.85 2.59
N LEU A 56 -5.24 -10.91 2.57
CA LEU A 56 -3.80 -11.18 2.58
C LEU A 56 -3.18 -11.04 3.98
N ILE A 57 -3.72 -10.17 4.84
CA ILE A 57 -3.22 -9.88 6.19
C ILE A 57 -4.34 -9.93 7.24
N GLN A 58 -4.00 -10.26 8.48
CA GLN A 58 -4.98 -10.38 9.57
C GLN A 58 -5.12 -9.09 10.39
N ASP A 59 -4.07 -8.28 10.45
CA ASP A 59 -4.01 -7.05 11.25
C ASP A 59 -3.49 -5.88 10.40
N GLU A 60 -4.05 -4.68 10.56
CA GLU A 60 -3.63 -3.48 9.82
C GLU A 60 -2.17 -3.04 10.13
N ASN A 61 -1.59 -3.54 11.21
CA ASN A 61 -0.19 -3.35 11.57
C ASN A 61 0.76 -4.23 10.75
N GLU A 62 0.25 -5.27 10.09
CA GLU A 62 0.99 -6.08 9.10
C GLU A 62 1.14 -5.37 7.74
N MET A 63 0.97 -4.05 7.70
CA MET A 63 1.04 -3.24 6.49
C MET A 63 1.88 -1.99 6.73
N ASP A 64 2.96 -1.85 5.98
CA ASP A 64 3.64 -0.58 5.80
C ASP A 64 3.17 0.07 4.50
N ILE A 65 3.06 1.40 4.49
CA ILE A 65 2.77 2.16 3.27
C ILE A 65 3.86 3.19 3.02
N TYR A 66 4.31 3.25 1.77
CA TYR A 66 5.38 4.13 1.29
C TYR A 66 4.79 5.11 0.29
N ARG A 67 5.07 6.39 0.48
CA ARG A 67 4.89 7.39 -0.57
C ARG A 67 6.04 7.22 -1.57
N VAL A 68 5.75 7.22 -2.87
CA VAL A 68 6.75 7.05 -3.92
C VAL A 68 6.69 8.19 -4.95
N ASP A 69 7.76 8.34 -5.71
CA ASP A 69 7.79 9.20 -6.90
C ASP A 69 7.17 8.46 -8.08
N SER A 70 6.03 8.94 -8.61
CA SER A 70 5.29 8.25 -9.68
C SER A 70 6.12 8.07 -10.95
N LYS A 71 6.94 9.06 -11.32
CA LYS A 71 7.78 8.99 -12.52
C LYS A 71 8.82 7.87 -12.40
N LYS A 72 9.35 7.66 -11.20
CA LYS A 72 10.27 6.56 -10.92
C LYS A 72 9.58 5.21 -10.96
N VAL A 73 8.31 5.13 -10.59
CA VAL A 73 7.52 3.91 -10.76
C VAL A 73 7.34 3.60 -12.24
N ASP A 74 7.01 4.60 -13.05
CA ASP A 74 6.82 4.43 -14.49
C ASP A 74 8.09 3.95 -15.19
N ASP A 75 9.25 4.54 -14.84
CA ASP A 75 10.58 4.12 -15.31
C ASP A 75 10.86 2.62 -15.02
N GLU A 76 10.28 2.08 -13.95
CA GLU A 76 10.51 0.73 -13.44
C GLU A 76 9.36 -0.25 -13.74
N THR A 77 8.38 0.15 -14.57
CA THR A 77 7.15 -0.62 -14.85
C THR A 77 7.37 -2.12 -15.10
N ASN A 78 8.41 -2.47 -15.88
CA ASN A 78 8.70 -3.87 -16.25
C ASN A 78 9.40 -4.66 -15.14
N ASN A 79 9.90 -4.00 -14.10
CA ASN A 79 10.67 -4.61 -13.01
C ASN A 79 9.87 -4.74 -11.71
N LEU A 80 8.73 -4.04 -11.58
CA LEU A 80 7.97 -3.92 -10.32
C LEU A 80 7.63 -5.25 -9.65
N GLN A 81 7.32 -6.30 -10.42
CA GLN A 81 7.00 -7.62 -9.89
C GLN A 81 8.15 -8.24 -9.09
N GLY A 82 9.40 -7.94 -9.47
CA GLY A 82 10.61 -8.44 -8.82
C GLY A 82 11.12 -7.58 -7.67
N PHE A 83 10.42 -6.49 -7.33
CA PHE A 83 10.89 -5.55 -6.32
C PHE A 83 10.89 -6.18 -4.92
N ILE A 84 11.90 -5.83 -4.15
CA ILE A 84 11.93 -6.04 -2.70
C ILE A 84 11.74 -4.70 -1.96
N LYS A 85 11.58 -4.77 -0.64
CA LYS A 85 11.35 -3.58 0.21
C LYS A 85 12.40 -2.48 -0.01
N ASP A 86 13.67 -2.86 -0.18
CA ASP A 86 14.76 -1.91 -0.38
C ASP A 86 14.69 -1.19 -1.73
N ASP A 87 14.14 -1.82 -2.77
CA ASP A 87 13.95 -1.19 -4.09
C ASP A 87 12.98 -0.01 -4.01
N ILE A 88 11.95 -0.11 -3.17
CA ILE A 88 10.99 0.98 -2.96
C ILE A 88 11.74 2.24 -2.52
N LYS A 89 12.65 2.12 -1.56
CA LYS A 89 13.45 3.24 -1.08
C LYS A 89 14.48 3.69 -2.12
N ASN A 90 15.24 2.75 -2.68
CA ASN A 90 16.43 3.06 -3.48
C ASN A 90 16.13 3.45 -4.94
N LYS A 91 15.04 2.93 -5.52
CA LYS A 91 14.66 3.16 -6.92
C LYS A 91 13.46 4.11 -7.06
N LEU A 92 12.48 4.00 -6.16
CA LEU A 92 11.23 4.78 -6.24
C LEU A 92 11.22 6.04 -5.36
N ASN A 93 12.35 6.39 -4.75
CA ASN A 93 12.45 7.43 -3.71
C ASN A 93 11.41 7.25 -2.59
N GLY A 94 11.15 5.99 -2.23
CA GLY A 94 10.09 5.62 -1.32
C GLY A 94 10.33 6.08 0.11
N GLU A 95 9.33 6.75 0.68
CA GLU A 95 9.33 7.24 2.05
C GLU A 95 8.25 6.55 2.89
N LEU A 96 8.67 5.86 3.96
CA LEU A 96 7.75 5.23 4.90
C LEU A 96 6.86 6.28 5.57
N MET A 97 5.55 6.14 5.42
CA MET A 97 4.59 7.09 5.98
C MET A 97 4.29 6.75 7.44
N LYS A 98 4.49 7.72 8.33
CA LYS A 98 4.23 7.54 9.77
C LYS A 98 2.74 7.73 10.09
N PRO A 99 2.09 6.82 10.85
CA PRO A 99 0.65 6.85 11.12
C PRO A 99 0.10 8.19 11.66
N LYS A 100 0.90 8.92 12.44
CA LYS A 100 0.50 10.19 13.06
C LYS A 100 0.41 11.38 12.10
N LEU A 101 1.00 11.28 10.91
CA LEU A 101 1.07 12.38 9.96
C LEU A 101 -0.29 12.60 9.29
N LYS A 102 -0.64 13.86 9.04
CA LYS A 102 -1.77 14.25 8.20
C LYS A 102 -1.43 13.99 6.73
N LEU A 103 -2.40 13.54 5.93
CA LEU A 103 -2.17 13.30 4.49
C LEU A 103 -1.79 14.59 3.74
N THR A 104 -2.33 15.74 4.14
CA THR A 104 -1.97 17.06 3.60
C THR A 104 -0.49 17.40 3.78
N ASN A 105 0.21 16.75 4.72
CA ASN A 105 1.65 16.93 4.91
C ASN A 105 2.47 15.94 4.06
N CYS A 106 1.82 14.92 3.50
CA CYS A 106 2.46 13.88 2.70
C CYS A 106 2.23 14.09 1.20
N PHE A 107 1.14 14.72 0.81
CA PHE A 107 0.73 14.84 -0.59
C PHE A 107 0.39 16.31 -0.91
N ASN A 108 0.96 16.81 -2.00
CA ASN A 108 0.60 18.11 -2.57
C ASN A 108 -0.22 17.88 -3.84
N THR A 109 -1.52 18.07 -3.74
CA THR A 109 -2.49 17.84 -4.83
C THR A 109 -2.26 18.70 -6.06
N GLU A 110 -1.55 19.83 -5.95
CA GLU A 110 -1.30 20.74 -7.08
C GLU A 110 -0.24 20.20 -8.05
N VAL A 111 0.65 19.31 -7.59
CA VAL A 111 1.81 18.84 -8.37
C VAL A 111 1.84 17.31 -8.53
N MET A 112 0.85 16.62 -7.98
CA MET A 112 0.73 15.18 -8.13
C MET A 112 0.27 14.81 -9.54
N ASP A 113 0.86 13.74 -10.07
CA ASP A 113 0.42 13.12 -11.30
C ASP A 113 -0.85 12.29 -11.03
N PRO A 114 -2.02 12.66 -11.56
CA PRO A 114 -3.27 11.96 -11.24
C PRO A 114 -3.29 10.49 -11.64
N GLU A 115 -2.50 10.07 -12.63
CA GLU A 115 -2.47 8.70 -13.15
C GLU A 115 -1.34 7.85 -12.52
N GLY A 116 -0.34 8.51 -11.94
CA GLY A 116 0.83 7.87 -11.35
C GLY A 116 0.53 7.03 -10.11
N ILE A 117 1.38 6.04 -9.83
CA ILE A 117 1.34 5.33 -8.55
C ILE A 117 1.86 6.23 -7.44
N HIS A 118 1.04 6.42 -6.41
CA HIS A 118 1.34 7.30 -5.27
C HIS A 118 1.83 6.53 -4.05
N ILE A 119 1.32 5.31 -3.87
CA ILE A 119 1.59 4.49 -2.69
C ILE A 119 2.03 3.08 -3.07
N PHE A 120 3.15 2.65 -2.50
CA PHE A 120 3.51 1.25 -2.41
C PHE A 120 3.12 0.66 -1.06
N ILE A 121 2.50 -0.52 -1.09
CA ILE A 121 2.02 -1.24 0.10
C ILE A 121 2.92 -2.46 0.31
N VAL A 122 3.54 -2.54 1.48
CA VAL A 122 4.37 -3.68 1.88
C VAL A 122 3.63 -4.43 2.98
N LEU A 123 3.26 -5.67 2.68
CA LEU A 123 2.62 -6.57 3.64
C LEU A 123 3.71 -7.29 4.44
N ASN A 124 3.73 -7.07 5.74
CA ASN A 124 4.65 -7.69 6.68
C ASN A 124 3.91 -8.84 7.38
N HIS A 125 3.95 -10.05 6.82
CA HIS A 125 3.38 -11.21 7.49
C HIS A 125 4.11 -11.44 8.81
N THR A 126 3.42 -11.28 9.94
CA THR A 126 3.97 -11.64 11.27
C THR A 126 3.57 -13.04 11.71
N GLY A 127 2.92 -13.81 10.84
CA GLY A 127 2.60 -15.23 11.05
C GLY A 127 3.70 -16.19 10.57
N PRO A 128 3.75 -17.43 11.10
CA PRO A 128 4.66 -18.45 10.58
C PRO A 128 4.41 -18.68 9.08
N PRO A 129 5.46 -18.96 8.29
CA PRO A 129 5.31 -19.22 6.86
C PRO A 129 4.26 -20.33 6.68
N ARG A 130 3.23 -20.07 5.86
CA ARG A 130 2.27 -21.10 5.49
C ARG A 130 3.06 -22.18 4.76
N GLY A 131 3.28 -23.30 5.45
CA GLY A 131 4.05 -24.42 4.95
C GLY A 131 3.55 -24.83 3.58
N ILE A 132 4.45 -24.87 2.61
CA ILE A 132 4.27 -25.61 1.38
C ILE A 132 3.99 -27.05 1.82
N ALA A 133 2.81 -27.57 1.52
CA ALA A 133 2.52 -28.99 1.68
C ALA A 133 3.48 -29.77 0.75
N GLN A 134 4.65 -30.14 1.26
CA GLN A 134 5.52 -31.10 0.59
C GLN A 134 4.81 -32.45 0.65
N GLY A 135 4.39 -32.94 -0.52
CA GLY A 135 3.78 -34.25 -0.67
C GLY A 135 4.72 -35.35 -0.16
N THR A 136 4.23 -36.14 0.78
CA THR A 136 4.93 -37.32 1.26
C THR A 136 4.84 -38.42 0.21
N VAL A 137 5.92 -38.67 -0.53
CA VAL A 137 6.10 -39.93 -1.28
C VAL A 137 6.73 -40.93 -0.31
N PHE A 138 5.95 -41.88 0.20
CA PHE A 138 6.48 -43.05 0.89
C PHE A 138 7.06 -44.02 -0.15
N LEU A 139 8.38 -44.11 -0.24
CA LEU A 139 9.09 -45.25 -0.80
C LEU A 139 9.13 -46.36 0.27
N VAL A 140 8.38 -47.43 0.05
CA VAL A 140 8.52 -48.67 0.83
C VAL A 140 9.55 -49.54 0.11
N LYS A 141 10.58 -49.95 0.85
CA LYS A 141 11.63 -50.88 0.43
C LYS A 141 11.30 -52.27 0.96
#